data_AF-A0A9W7WTA4-F1
#
_entry.id   AF-A0A9W7WTA4-F1
#
_cell.length_a   1.000
_cell.length_b   1.000
_cell.length_c   1.000
_cell.angle_alpha   90.00
_cell.angle_beta   90.00
_cell.angle_gamma   90.00
#
_symmetry.space_group_name_H-M   'P 1'
#
loop_
_entity.id
_entity.type
_entity.pdbx_description
1 polymer ?
#
loop_
_entity_poly.entity_id
_entity_poly.type
_entity_poly.pdbx_seq_one_letter_code
_entity_poly.pdbx_strand_id
1 'polypeptide(L)'
;MSSLSKKETGETPAESDFQVLEIARKLEMYGVRFHPAADREGTKINLSVAHMGLQVFQGNTKINTFNWSKIRKLSFKRKRFLIKLHPEVHVGIK
;
A
#
# COMPACT_ATOMS: atom_id res chain seq x y z
N MET A 1 -1.66 27.41 -9.41
CA MET A 1 -2.54 26.24 -9.20
C MET A 1 -4.02 26.62 -9.41
N SER A 2 -4.39 27.27 -10.52
CA SER A 2 -5.73 27.87 -10.71
C SER A 2 -6.47 27.34 -11.95
N SER A 3 -6.04 26.23 -12.54
CA SER A 3 -6.60 25.72 -13.80
C SER A 3 -7.66 24.62 -13.64
N LEU A 4 -7.86 24.05 -12.45
CA LEU A 4 -8.82 22.95 -12.26
C LEU A 4 -10.26 23.47 -12.08
N SER A 5 -10.47 24.58 -11.36
CA SER A 5 -11.82 25.10 -11.08
C SER A 5 -12.55 25.67 -12.30
N LYS A 6 -11.86 25.92 -13.41
CA LYS A 6 -12.47 26.50 -14.63
C LYS A 6 -13.20 25.46 -15.50
N LYS A 7 -13.00 24.16 -15.27
CA LYS A 7 -13.66 23.10 -16.06
C LYS A 7 -15.00 22.64 -15.49
N GLU A 8 -15.28 22.93 -14.22
CA GLU A 8 -16.46 22.42 -13.50
C GLU A 8 -17.55 23.50 -13.37
N THR A 9 -17.79 24.27 -14.44
CA THR A 9 -18.88 25.26 -14.41
C THR A 9 -20.22 24.53 -14.56
N GLY A 10 -20.80 24.10 -13.44
CA GLY A 10 -22.09 23.41 -13.38
C GLY A 10 -22.12 22.10 -12.60
N GLU A 11 -20.99 21.61 -12.09
CA GLU A 11 -20.97 20.42 -11.23
C GLU A 11 -21.39 20.76 -9.80
N THR A 12 -22.13 19.85 -9.18
CA THR A 12 -22.46 19.92 -7.77
C THR A 12 -21.22 19.63 -6.90
N PRO A 13 -21.16 20.14 -5.66
CA PRO A 13 -20.05 19.84 -4.76
C PRO A 13 -19.81 18.32 -4.58
N ALA A 14 -20.86 17.51 -4.58
CA ALA A 14 -20.77 16.06 -4.45
C ALA A 14 -20.12 15.38 -5.68
N GLU A 15 -20.38 15.88 -6.88
CA GLU A 15 -19.76 15.39 -8.12
C GLU A 15 -18.26 15.74 -8.14
N SER A 16 -17.91 16.97 -7.76
CA SER A 16 -16.51 17.40 -7.64
C SER A 16 -15.75 16.56 -6.59
N ASP A 17 -16.33 16.36 -5.40
CA ASP A 17 -15.75 15.49 -4.37
C ASP A 17 -15.54 14.05 -4.88
N PHE A 18 -16.51 13.50 -5.60
CA PHE A 18 -16.40 12.16 -6.18
C PHE A 18 -15.27 12.07 -7.20
N GLN A 19 -15.10 13.07 -8.07
CA GLN A 19 -14.01 13.09 -9.05
C GLN A 19 -12.64 13.14 -8.37
N VAL A 20 -12.50 13.95 -7.32
CA VAL A 20 -11.26 14.01 -6.54
C VAL A 20 -10.94 12.64 -5.96
N LEU A 21 -11.91 11.95 -5.36
CA LEU A 21 -11.72 10.62 -4.79
C LEU A 21 -11.39 9.57 -5.86
N GLU A 22 -12.04 9.63 -7.03
CA GLU A 22 -11.80 8.71 -8.13
C GLU A 22 -10.40 8.84 -8.74
N ILE A 23 -9.87 10.06 -8.82
CA ILE A 23 -8.50 10.32 -9.25
C ILE A 23 -7.53 9.91 -8.14
N ALA A 24 -7.77 10.36 -6.91
CA ALA A 24 -6.90 10.11 -5.77
C ALA A 24 -6.71 8.61 -5.54
N ARG A 25 -7.79 7.80 -5.57
CA ARG A 25 -7.78 6.34 -5.40
C ARG A 25 -6.86 5.60 -6.37
N LYS A 26 -6.61 6.15 -7.57
CA LYS A 26 -5.75 5.54 -8.60
C LYS A 26 -4.26 5.80 -8.36
N LEU A 27 -3.91 6.76 -7.49
CA LEU A 27 -2.53 7.06 -7.17
C LEU A 27 -1.93 5.94 -6.33
N GLU A 28 -0.71 5.50 -6.67
CA GLU A 28 0.01 4.47 -5.92
C GLU A 28 0.21 4.84 -4.45
N MET A 29 0.33 6.14 -4.17
CA MET A 29 0.54 6.69 -2.83
C MET A 29 -0.76 6.97 -2.07
N TYR A 30 -1.93 6.66 -2.64
CA TYR A 30 -3.21 6.88 -1.99
C TYR A 30 -3.34 6.03 -0.72
N GLY A 31 -3.57 6.69 0.41
CA GLY A 31 -3.68 6.04 1.71
C GLY A 31 -2.37 5.44 2.24
N VAL A 32 -1.23 5.67 1.59
CA VAL A 32 0.07 5.15 2.03
C VAL A 32 0.60 5.98 3.20
N ARG A 33 0.95 5.30 4.29
CA ARG A 33 1.70 5.88 5.41
C ARG A 33 2.96 5.06 5.65
N PHE A 34 4.11 5.72 5.56
CA PHE A 34 5.39 5.05 5.69
C PHE A 34 5.79 4.82 7.14
N HIS A 35 6.19 3.59 7.42
CA HIS A 35 6.85 3.15 8.64
C HIS A 35 8.28 2.72 8.31
N PRO A 36 9.30 3.54 8.61
CA PRO A 36 10.69 3.22 8.31
C PRO A 36 11.15 1.93 8.99
N ALA A 37 11.84 1.09 8.23
CA ALA A 37 12.40 -0.16 8.70
C ALA A 37 13.71 -0.50 7.95
N ALA A 38 14.37 -1.56 8.38
CA ALA A 38 15.44 -2.20 7.64
C ALA A 38 15.07 -3.66 7.40
N ASP A 39 15.42 -4.19 6.22
CA ASP A 39 15.32 -5.62 5.96
C ASP A 39 16.42 -6.42 6.68
N ARG A 40 16.57 -7.70 6.32
CA ARG A 40 17.60 -8.57 6.92
C ARG A 40 19.03 -8.21 6.52
N GLU A 41 19.20 -7.53 5.39
CA GLU A 41 20.49 -7.12 4.82
C GLU A 41 20.88 -5.70 5.29
N GLY A 42 19.98 -5.01 6.00
CA GLY A 42 20.19 -3.64 6.48
C GLY A 42 19.73 -2.57 5.49
N THR A 43 19.12 -2.96 4.37
CA THR A 43 18.59 -2.03 3.38
C THR A 43 17.44 -1.24 3.99
N LYS A 44 17.50 0.09 3.89
CA LYS A 44 16.43 0.99 4.34
C LYS A 44 15.20 0.81 3.47
N ILE A 45 14.09 0.48 4.09
CA ILE A 45 12.79 0.29 3.46
C ILE A 45 11.71 1.03 4.25
N ASN A 46 10.55 1.24 3.64
CA ASN A 46 9.35 1.69 4.32
C ASN A 46 8.28 0.59 4.23
N LEU A 47 7.64 0.29 5.36
CA LEU A 47 6.44 -0.55 5.40
C LEU A 47 5.21 0.34 5.35
N SER A 48 4.16 -0.12 4.68
CA SER A 48 2.84 0.51 4.68
C SER A 48 1.76 -0.58 4.72
N VAL A 49 0.57 -0.21 5.18
CA VAL A 49 -0.59 -1.09 5.25
C VAL A 49 -1.68 -0.52 4.33
N ALA A 50 -2.24 -1.37 3.49
CA ALA A 50 -3.34 -1.02 2.58
C ALA A 50 -4.42 -2.11 2.60
N HIS A 51 -5.58 -1.82 2.00
CA HIS A 51 -6.70 -2.76 1.94
C HIS A 51 -6.32 -4.12 1.33
N MET A 52 -5.38 -4.15 0.38
CA MET A 52 -4.90 -5.38 -0.27
C MET A 52 -3.91 -6.19 0.59
N GLY A 53 -3.18 -5.55 1.50
CA GLY A 53 -2.07 -6.20 2.20
C GLY A 53 -1.07 -5.25 2.82
N LEU A 54 0.06 -5.83 3.22
CA LEU A 54 1.23 -5.09 3.69
C LEU A 54 2.20 -4.84 2.53
N GLN A 55 2.57 -3.60 2.32
CA GLN A 55 3.41 -3.17 1.20
C GLN A 55 4.80 -2.79 1.70
N VAL A 56 5.81 -3.09 0.87
CA VAL A 56 7.20 -2.72 1.12
C VAL A 56 7.65 -1.75 0.04
N PHE A 57 8.28 -0.67 0.45
CA PHE A 57 8.77 0.40 -0.41
C PHE A 57 10.27 0.62 -0.19
N GLN A 58 10.96 0.98 -1.26
CA GLN A 58 12.31 1.53 -1.21
C GLN A 58 12.24 2.97 -1.74
N GLY A 59 12.47 3.95 -0.86
CA GLY A 59 12.07 5.33 -1.12
C GLY A 59 10.55 5.42 -1.28
N ASN A 60 10.10 5.92 -2.43
CA ASN A 60 8.67 6.01 -2.81
C ASN A 60 8.23 4.90 -3.77
N THR A 61 9.13 4.00 -4.17
CA THR A 61 8.83 2.92 -5.12
C THR A 61 8.40 1.68 -4.36
N LYS A 62 7.22 1.14 -4.68
CA LYS A 62 6.73 -0.12 -4.11
C LYS A 62 7.52 -1.30 -4.70
N ILE A 63 8.19 -2.07 -3.84
CA ILE A 63 9.01 -3.22 -4.23
C ILE A 63 8.33 -4.57 -3.96
N ASN A 64 7.35 -4.62 -3.04
CA ASN A 64 6.62 -5.85 -2.74
C ASN A 64 5.24 -5.59 -2.14
N THR A 65 4.35 -6.58 -2.24
CA THR A 65 3.05 -6.62 -1.56
C THR A 65 2.78 -8.01 -0.99
N PHE A 66 2.63 -8.09 0.33
CA PHE A 66 2.14 -9.27 1.03
C PHE A 66 0.62 -9.18 1.16
N ASN A 67 -0.10 -9.83 0.24
CA ASN A 67 -1.56 -9.90 0.31
C ASN A 67 -2.02 -10.56 1.61
N TRP A 68 -3.14 -10.10 2.17
CA TRP A 68 -3.68 -10.66 3.41
C TRP A 68 -3.89 -12.18 3.34
N SER A 69 -4.35 -12.69 2.20
CA SER A 69 -4.54 -14.13 1.97
C SER A 69 -3.25 -14.96 2.09
N LYS A 70 -2.08 -14.34 1.89
CA LYS A 70 -0.78 -14.99 2.03
C LYS A 70 -0.21 -14.88 3.46
N ILE A 71 -0.74 -13.98 4.29
CA ILE A 71 -0.22 -13.72 5.65
C ILE A 71 -0.94 -14.60 6.66
N ARG A 72 -0.18 -15.47 7.33
CA ARG A 72 -0.69 -16.34 8.40
C ARG A 72 -0.67 -15.65 9.77
N LYS A 73 0.37 -14.86 10.05
CA LYS A 73 0.53 -14.17 11.34
C LYS A 73 1.43 -12.95 11.20
N LEU A 74 1.03 -11.87 11.88
CA LEU A 74 1.86 -10.71 12.15
C LEU A 74 2.30 -10.73 13.62
N SER A 75 3.54 -10.36 13.89
CA SER A 75 4.05 -10.25 15.26
C SER A 75 5.24 -9.29 15.34
N PHE A 76 5.56 -8.84 16.54
CA PHE A 76 6.76 -8.05 16.80
C PHE A 76 7.55 -8.64 17.97
N LYS A 77 8.88 -8.58 17.91
CA LYS A 77 9.78 -8.94 19.01
C LYS A 77 10.86 -7.88 19.15
N ARG A 78 10.76 -7.08 20.22
CA ARG A 78 11.54 -5.83 20.37
C ARG A 78 11.29 -4.93 19.15
N LYS A 79 12.35 -4.45 18.49
CA LYS A 79 12.29 -3.61 17.29
C LYS A 79 12.14 -4.39 15.97
N ARG A 80 11.88 -5.71 16.02
CA ARG A 80 11.73 -6.54 14.81
C ARG A 80 10.27 -6.81 14.55
N PHE A 81 9.80 -6.43 13.37
CA PHE A 81 8.50 -6.81 12.84
C PHE A 81 8.63 -8.10 12.03
N LEU A 82 7.74 -9.06 12.24
CA LEU A 82 7.78 -10.39 11.61
C LEU A 82 6.46 -10.67 10.90
N ILE A 83 6.56 -11.00 9.61
CA ILE A 83 5.46 -11.46 8.77
C ILE A 83 5.67 -12.95 8.54
N LYS A 84 4.76 -13.78 9.06
CA LYS A 84 4.74 -15.22 8.79
C LYS A 84 3.73 -15.49 7.68
N LEU A 85 4.20 -16.06 6.57
CA LEU A 85 3.35 -16.43 5.44
C LEU A 85 2.74 -17.82 5.64
N HIS A 86 1.65 -18.09 4.93
CA HIS A 86 1.18 -19.46 4.72
C HIS A 86 2.24 -20.25 3.93
N PRO A 87 2.46 -21.54 4.24
CA PRO A 87 3.29 -22.39 3.40
C PRO A 87 2.67 -22.49 2.01
N GLU A 88 3.48 -22.40 0.96
CA GLU A 88 3.00 -22.63 -0.40
C GLU A 88 2.61 -24.10 -0.54
N VAL A 89 1.32 -24.36 -0.76
CA VAL A 89 0.87 -25.69 -1.18
C VAL A 89 1.25 -25.82 -2.65
N HIS A 90 2.46 -26.29 -2.93
CA HIS A 90 2.75 -26.90 -4.22
C HIS A 90 1.89 -28.16 -4.30
N VAL A 91 0.71 -28.07 -4.93
CA VAL A 91 0.02 -29.25 -5.44
C VAL A 91 0.92 -29.76 -6.55
N GLY A 92 1.87 -30.62 -6.18
CA GLY A 92 2.61 -31.42 -7.14
C GLY A 92 1.59 -32.24 -7.90
N ILE A 93 1.29 -31.84 -9.12
CA ILE A 93 0.65 -32.71 -10.08
C ILE A 93 1.68 -33.82 -10.33
N LYS A 94 1.42 -35.01 -9.77
CA LYS A 94 2.03 -36.24 -10.25
C LYS A 94 1.36 -36.65 -11.54
#